data_AF-A0A363T5C5-F1
#
_entry.id   AF-A0A363T5C5-F1
#
_cell.length_a   1.000
_cell.length_b   1.000
_cell.length_c   1.000
_cell.angle_alpha   90.00
_cell.angle_beta   90.00
_cell.angle_gamma   90.00
#
_symmetry.space_group_name_H-M   'P 1'
#
loop_
_entity.id
_entity.type
_entity.pdbx_description
1 polymer ?
#
loop_
_entity_poly.entity_id
_entity_poly.type
_entity_poly.pdbx_seq_one_letter_code
_entity_poly.pdbx_strand_id
1 'polypeptide(L)'
;MFERIKREIDKIFRQETLAERSPRIIAGAVYSGMVGVIYILVPQLFNVLLFRGLNLSIDWISLLTRSLEFGLGLALAGAVVGWFTETYEGIVWGGVVITLLLLVVSLLGGGGTTLIGQSVIVVLPLIGACILVAGVMRVGINRHMKVRQVADPKTRRKGMLQLAGIVFLVGFIPGVFTVFGSSSTDTIKSLNNTLQGYASDPLIDKRFPYDQLPGMKDHLGTPYTLYVRTSMLVADTMEVTIHFKDGYAVTCLVPKLGSGSEQLLLDNCSEGSSYKGP
;
A
#
# COMPACT_ATOMS: atom_id res chain seq x y z
N MET A 1 7.52 35.68 17.94
CA MET A 1 7.85 34.36 17.35
C MET A 1 7.26 34.20 15.94
N PHE A 2 5.96 34.44 15.75
CA PHE A 2 5.27 34.37 14.44
C PHE A 2 5.89 35.24 13.34
N GLU A 3 6.23 36.50 13.65
CA GLU A 3 6.93 37.45 12.76
C GLU A 3 8.29 36.93 12.25
N ARG A 4 8.99 36.12 13.06
CA ARG A 4 10.28 35.53 12.69
C ARG A 4 10.08 34.37 11.72
N ILE A 5 9.09 33.52 11.99
CA ILE A 5 8.69 32.41 11.11
C ILE A 5 8.25 32.94 9.76
N LYS A 6 7.39 33.98 9.73
CA LYS A 6 6.92 34.60 8.50
C LYS A 6 8.07 35.15 7.64
N ARG A 7 9.04 35.83 8.26
CA ARG A 7 10.23 36.35 7.54
C ARG A 7 11.11 35.25 6.95
N GLU A 8 11.34 34.16 7.68
CA GLU A 8 12.10 33.02 7.16
C GLU A 8 11.36 32.33 6.00
N ILE A 9 10.03 32.17 6.13
CA ILE A 9 9.19 31.64 5.05
C ILE A 9 9.30 32.53 3.81
N ASP A 10 9.12 33.84 3.94
CA ASP A 10 9.22 34.78 2.81
C ASP A 10 10.61 34.74 2.15
N LYS A 11 11.67 34.59 2.95
CA LYS A 11 13.04 34.43 2.44
C LYS A 11 13.17 33.14 1.62
N ILE A 12 12.66 32.02 2.12
CA ILE A 12 12.66 30.74 1.41
C ILE A 12 11.86 30.83 0.11
N PHE A 13 10.72 31.51 0.10
CA PHE A 13 9.90 31.67 -1.12
C PHE A 13 10.53 32.60 -2.15
N ARG A 14 11.38 33.55 -1.75
CA ARG A 14 12.02 34.53 -2.66
C ARG A 14 13.37 34.11 -3.24
N GLN A 15 13.96 33.00 -2.78
CA GLN A 15 15.31 32.60 -3.21
C GLN A 15 15.41 32.14 -4.67
N GLU A 16 14.37 31.56 -5.24
CA GLU A 16 14.39 31.03 -6.61
C GLU A 16 13.01 31.21 -7.25
N THR A 17 12.99 31.37 -8.57
CA THR A 17 11.74 31.42 -9.35
C THR A 17 11.11 30.04 -9.47
N LEU A 18 9.79 29.98 -9.69
CA LEU A 18 9.09 28.70 -9.90
C LEU A 18 9.62 27.93 -11.11
N ALA A 19 10.12 28.64 -12.13
CA ALA A 19 10.74 28.05 -13.31
C ALA A 19 12.01 27.25 -12.95
N GLU A 20 12.85 27.77 -12.05
CA GLU A 20 14.08 27.12 -11.58
C GLU A 20 13.78 25.90 -10.67
N ARG A 21 12.69 25.96 -9.89
CA ARG A 21 12.26 24.87 -8.99
C ARG A 21 11.54 23.74 -9.70
N SER A 22 10.77 24.07 -10.75
CA SER A 22 9.88 23.14 -11.44
C SER A 22 10.55 21.81 -11.84
N PRO A 23 11.82 21.76 -12.32
CA PRO A 23 12.45 20.49 -12.66
C PRO A 23 12.63 19.57 -11.46
N ARG A 24 12.97 20.12 -10.28
CA ARG A 24 13.18 19.34 -9.05
C ARG A 24 11.85 18.81 -8.52
N ILE A 25 10.82 19.66 -8.55
CA ILE A 25 9.46 19.30 -8.13
C ILE A 25 8.91 18.18 -9.01
N ILE A 26 9.00 18.33 -10.34
CA ILE A 26 8.51 17.33 -11.30
C ILE A 26 9.28 16.01 -11.13
N ALA A 27 10.61 16.07 -11.04
CA ALA A 27 11.42 14.87 -10.84
C ALA A 27 11.05 14.15 -9.52
N GLY A 28 10.90 14.92 -8.44
CA GLY A 28 10.47 14.40 -7.14
C GLY A 28 9.10 13.73 -7.21
N ALA A 29 8.12 14.40 -7.83
CA ALA A 29 6.78 13.87 -7.97
C ALA A 29 6.74 12.57 -8.79
N VAL A 30 7.40 12.56 -9.95
CA VAL A 30 7.41 11.40 -10.85
C VAL A 30 8.10 10.21 -10.20
N TYR A 31 9.31 10.40 -9.63
CA TYR A 31 10.04 9.27 -9.04
C TYR A 31 9.36 8.71 -7.81
N SER A 32 8.89 9.56 -6.90
CA SER A 32 8.19 9.08 -5.70
C SER A 32 6.85 8.42 -6.04
N GLY A 33 6.11 8.96 -7.01
CA GLY A 33 4.88 8.33 -7.50
C GLY A 33 5.13 6.96 -8.12
N MET A 34 6.19 6.82 -8.94
CA MET A 34 6.59 5.52 -9.49
C MET A 34 6.97 4.52 -8.40
N VAL A 35 7.73 4.94 -7.37
CA VAL A 35 8.04 4.07 -6.21
C VAL A 35 6.75 3.56 -5.57
N GLY A 36 5.76 4.43 -5.35
CA GLY A 36 4.47 4.05 -4.78
C GLY A 36 3.71 3.03 -5.61
N VAL A 37 3.63 3.24 -6.92
CA VAL A 37 2.98 2.30 -7.84
C VAL A 37 3.68 0.95 -7.82
N ILE A 38 5.01 0.92 -7.91
CA ILE A 38 5.80 -0.32 -7.89
C ILE A 38 5.62 -1.06 -6.56
N TYR A 39 5.65 -0.33 -5.44
CA TYR A 39 5.44 -0.88 -4.11
C TYR A 39 4.09 -1.62 -3.97
N ILE A 40 3.01 -1.05 -4.54
CA ILE A 40 1.68 -1.69 -4.52
C ILE A 40 1.57 -2.86 -5.50
N LEU A 41 2.15 -2.75 -6.70
CA LEU A 41 2.07 -3.78 -7.73
C LEU A 41 2.79 -5.07 -7.35
N VAL A 42 3.98 -4.96 -6.75
CA VAL A 42 4.87 -6.09 -6.48
C VAL A 42 4.22 -7.18 -5.60
N PRO A 43 3.69 -6.91 -4.40
CA PRO A 43 3.11 -7.96 -3.57
C PRO A 43 1.91 -8.64 -4.25
N GLN A 44 1.09 -7.90 -4.99
CA GLN A 44 -0.09 -8.43 -5.68
C GLN A 44 0.30 -9.40 -6.79
N LEU A 45 1.29 -9.05 -7.60
CA LEU A 45 1.83 -9.92 -8.64
C LEU A 45 2.54 -11.14 -8.04
N PHE A 46 3.37 -10.94 -7.01
CA PHE A 46 4.11 -12.02 -6.38
C PHE A 46 3.20 -13.02 -5.67
N ASN A 47 2.15 -12.56 -4.98
CA ASN A 47 1.20 -13.45 -4.32
C ASN A 47 0.53 -14.38 -5.34
N VAL A 48 0.05 -13.86 -6.47
CA VAL A 48 -0.57 -14.71 -7.52
C VAL A 48 0.45 -15.65 -8.17
N LEU A 49 1.69 -15.19 -8.37
CA LEU A 49 2.75 -16.02 -8.98
C LEU A 49 3.27 -17.12 -8.05
N LEU A 50 3.41 -16.85 -6.75
CA LEU A 50 3.91 -17.80 -5.76
C LEU A 50 2.85 -18.82 -5.34
N PHE A 51 1.56 -18.44 -5.37
CA PHE A 51 0.46 -19.26 -4.85
C PHE A 51 -0.51 -19.70 -5.96
N ARG A 52 0.01 -20.18 -7.09
CA ARG A 52 -0.78 -20.61 -8.27
C ARG A 52 -1.85 -21.68 -7.99
N GLY A 53 -1.75 -22.43 -6.89
CA GLY A 53 -2.71 -23.48 -6.53
C GLY A 53 -3.93 -23.02 -5.73
N LEU A 54 -4.03 -21.73 -5.37
CA LEU A 54 -5.06 -21.22 -4.44
C LEU A 54 -6.19 -20.44 -5.12
N ASN A 55 -6.42 -20.63 -6.43
CA ASN A 55 -7.42 -19.89 -7.22
C ASN A 55 -7.34 -18.36 -7.02
N LEU A 56 -6.15 -17.82 -6.75
CA LEU A 56 -5.95 -16.40 -6.52
C LEU A 56 -5.97 -15.63 -7.84
N SER A 57 -6.61 -14.46 -7.83
CA SER A 57 -6.58 -13.52 -8.94
C SER A 57 -6.32 -12.10 -8.47
N ILE A 58 -5.98 -11.25 -9.43
CA ILE A 58 -5.73 -9.83 -9.21
C ILE A 58 -7.04 -9.08 -9.43
N ASP A 59 -7.49 -8.38 -8.40
CA ASP A 59 -8.55 -7.38 -8.55
C ASP A 59 -7.91 -6.14 -9.18
N TRP A 60 -8.00 -6.04 -10.51
CA TRP A 60 -7.39 -4.96 -11.28
C TRP A 60 -7.94 -3.58 -10.93
N ILE A 61 -9.23 -3.49 -10.56
CA ILE A 61 -9.86 -2.22 -10.22
C ILE A 61 -9.32 -1.75 -8.86
N SER A 62 -9.36 -2.63 -7.85
CA SER A 62 -8.79 -2.32 -6.54
C SER A 62 -7.28 -2.05 -6.63
N LEU A 63 -6.56 -2.78 -7.49
CA LEU A 63 -5.13 -2.56 -7.72
C LEU A 63 -4.86 -1.18 -8.32
N LEU A 64 -5.57 -0.82 -9.39
CA LEU A 64 -5.40 0.46 -10.06
C LEU A 64 -5.74 1.63 -9.13
N THR A 65 -6.85 1.53 -8.41
CA THR A 65 -7.28 2.56 -7.44
C THR A 65 -6.23 2.75 -6.35
N ARG A 66 -5.75 1.66 -5.73
CA ARG A 66 -4.70 1.75 -4.70
C ARG A 66 -3.36 2.24 -5.25
N SER A 67 -2.97 1.80 -6.43
CA SER A 67 -1.77 2.31 -7.11
C SER A 67 -1.87 3.80 -7.39
N LEU A 68 -3.05 4.29 -7.78
CA LEU A 68 -3.29 5.72 -7.99
C LEU A 68 -3.25 6.50 -6.69
N GLU A 69 -3.92 6.04 -5.63
CA GLU A 69 -3.94 6.67 -4.32
C GLU A 69 -2.54 6.79 -3.71
N PHE A 70 -1.81 5.66 -3.60
CA PHE A 70 -0.45 5.64 -3.07
C PHE A 70 0.54 6.36 -3.98
N GLY A 71 0.40 6.20 -5.30
CA GLY A 71 1.22 6.89 -6.29
C GLY A 71 1.05 8.40 -6.20
N LEU A 72 -0.17 8.90 -6.09
CA LEU A 72 -0.45 10.34 -5.94
C LEU A 72 0.05 10.87 -4.59
N GLY A 73 -0.20 10.14 -3.49
CA GLY A 73 0.27 10.53 -2.16
C GLY A 73 1.80 10.67 -2.11
N LEU A 74 2.53 9.70 -2.67
CA LEU A 74 3.99 9.78 -2.74
C LEU A 74 4.48 10.79 -3.78
N ALA A 75 3.75 11.02 -4.87
CA ALA A 75 4.08 12.09 -5.81
C ALA A 75 3.98 13.47 -5.15
N LEU A 76 2.94 13.73 -4.36
CA LEU A 76 2.79 14.96 -3.60
C LEU A 76 3.92 15.13 -2.57
N ALA A 77 4.26 14.06 -1.84
CA ALA A 77 5.40 14.07 -0.93
C ALA A 77 6.72 14.38 -1.66
N GLY A 78 6.97 13.72 -2.81
CA GLY A 78 8.14 13.96 -3.64
C GLY A 78 8.21 15.38 -4.20
N ALA A 79 7.07 15.96 -4.58
CA ALA A 79 6.97 17.35 -5.01
C ALA A 79 7.40 18.31 -3.89
N VAL A 80 6.95 18.07 -2.65
CA VAL A 80 7.34 18.88 -1.48
C VAL A 80 8.82 18.71 -1.15
N VAL A 81 9.34 17.48 -1.18
CA VAL A 81 10.78 17.23 -0.99
C VAL A 81 11.62 17.96 -2.06
N GLY A 82 11.11 18.04 -3.30
CA GLY A 82 11.73 18.75 -4.41
C GLY A 82 11.57 20.28 -4.39
N TRP A 83 10.63 20.80 -3.57
CA TRP A 83 10.31 22.23 -3.51
C TRP A 83 11.44 23.07 -2.92
N PHE A 84 12.08 22.57 -1.86
CA PHE A 84 13.11 23.31 -1.15
C PHE A 84 14.44 23.29 -1.91
N THR A 85 15.19 24.39 -1.86
CA THR A 85 16.54 24.47 -2.44
C THR A 85 17.56 23.79 -1.56
N GLU A 86 17.51 24.05 -0.26
CA GLU A 86 18.39 23.43 0.70
C GLU A 86 18.04 21.95 0.93
N THR A 87 19.09 21.13 1.00
CA THR A 87 18.93 19.67 1.13
C THR A 87 18.34 19.29 2.48
N TYR A 88 18.79 19.93 3.57
CA TYR A 88 18.28 19.63 4.92
C TYR A 88 16.81 20.03 5.08
N GLU A 89 16.40 21.18 4.54
CA GLU A 89 15.02 21.66 4.62
C GLU A 89 14.06 20.73 3.89
N GLY A 90 14.42 20.31 2.67
CA GLY A 90 13.60 19.39 1.89
C GLY A 90 13.41 18.04 2.56
N ILE A 91 14.43 17.56 3.29
CA ILE A 91 14.37 16.29 4.03
C ILE A 91 13.46 16.42 5.27
N VAL A 92 13.64 17.45 6.09
CA VAL A 92 12.86 17.64 7.31
C VAL A 92 11.39 17.93 6.98
N TRP A 93 11.13 18.93 6.14
CA TRP A 93 9.76 19.30 5.77
C TRP A 93 9.08 18.22 4.93
N GLY A 94 9.83 17.53 4.07
CA GLY A 94 9.34 16.37 3.35
C GLY A 94 8.89 15.25 4.30
N GLY A 95 9.70 14.91 5.30
CA GLY A 95 9.36 13.91 6.32
C GLY A 95 8.12 14.31 7.14
N VAL A 96 8.01 15.58 7.52
CA VAL A 96 6.83 16.10 8.23
C VAL A 96 5.57 15.97 7.37
N VAL A 97 5.62 16.37 6.09
CA VAL A 97 4.47 16.28 5.19
C VAL A 97 4.07 14.83 4.91
N ILE A 98 5.03 13.92 4.71
CA ILE A 98 4.74 12.48 4.59
C ILE A 98 4.03 11.97 5.84
N THR A 99 4.52 12.34 7.02
CA THR A 99 3.91 11.93 8.30
C THR A 99 2.47 12.45 8.41
N LEU A 100 2.22 13.71 8.06
CA LEU A 100 0.88 14.29 8.07
C LEU A 100 -0.05 13.59 7.07
N LEU A 101 0.43 13.24 5.87
CA LEU A 101 -0.35 12.48 4.90
C LEU A 101 -0.72 11.09 5.42
N LEU A 102 0.24 10.36 6.02
CA LEU A 102 -0.03 9.07 6.64
C LEU A 102 -1.02 9.17 7.80
N LEU A 103 -0.95 10.24 8.59
CA LEU A 103 -1.89 10.51 9.66
C LEU A 103 -3.31 10.73 9.12
N VAL A 104 -3.46 11.52 8.05
CA VAL A 104 -4.77 11.73 7.39
C VAL A 104 -5.33 10.42 6.86
N VAL A 105 -4.52 9.60 6.18
CA VAL A 105 -4.96 8.29 5.68
C VAL A 105 -5.40 7.38 6.81
N SER A 106 -4.64 7.36 7.92
CA SER A 106 -4.98 6.57 9.11
C SER A 106 -6.29 7.04 9.76
N LEU A 107 -6.51 8.35 9.87
CA LEU A 107 -7.74 8.93 10.43
C LEU A 107 -8.97 8.64 9.56
N LEU A 108 -8.82 8.72 8.23
CA LEU A 108 -9.90 8.41 7.29
C LEU A 108 -10.19 6.91 7.21
N GLY A 109 -9.22 6.07 7.54
CA GLY A 109 -9.34 4.60 7.58
C GLY A 109 -10.17 4.05 8.75
N GLY A 110 -10.92 4.87 9.49
CA GLY A 110 -11.88 4.38 10.50
C GLY A 110 -11.26 3.81 11.77
N GLY A 111 -9.99 4.10 12.07
CA GLY A 111 -9.38 3.70 13.33
C GLY A 111 -10.13 4.28 14.53
N GLY A 112 -10.71 3.43 15.38
CA GLY A 112 -11.42 3.85 16.59
C GLY A 112 -10.56 4.73 17.51
N THR A 113 -11.23 5.53 18.37
CA THR A 113 -10.61 6.54 19.24
C THR A 113 -9.52 6.00 20.20
N THR A 114 -9.48 4.69 20.42
CA THR A 114 -8.45 3.98 21.21
C THR A 114 -7.06 3.97 20.56
N LEU A 115 -6.95 4.12 19.24
CA LEU A 115 -5.66 4.21 18.53
C LEU A 115 -4.92 5.54 18.80
N ILE A 116 -5.63 6.60 19.15
CA ILE A 116 -5.05 7.94 19.34
C ILE A 116 -4.13 7.97 20.57
N GLY A 117 -4.44 7.22 21.64
CA GLY A 117 -3.60 7.16 22.84
C GLY A 117 -2.29 6.37 22.68
N GLN A 118 -2.31 5.28 21.91
CA GLN A 118 -1.10 4.49 21.59
C GLN A 118 -0.27 5.08 20.45
N SER A 119 -0.83 6.03 19.69
CA SER A 119 -0.20 6.59 18.50
C SER A 119 1.08 7.39 18.78
N VAL A 120 1.23 8.06 19.93
CA VAL A 120 2.41 8.92 20.20
C VAL A 120 3.73 8.14 20.18
N ILE A 121 3.75 6.92 20.72
CA ILE A 121 4.95 6.06 20.74
C ILE A 121 5.29 5.57 19.33
N VAL A 122 4.28 5.33 18.48
CA VAL A 122 4.47 4.85 17.10
C VAL A 122 4.80 6.00 16.13
N VAL A 123 4.32 7.21 16.41
CA VAL A 123 4.53 8.40 15.58
C VAL A 123 6.01 8.81 15.55
N LEU A 124 6.74 8.72 16.67
CA LEU A 124 8.14 9.15 16.70
C LEU A 124 9.05 8.30 15.78
N PRO A 125 9.04 6.94 15.84
CA PRO A 125 9.72 6.10 14.86
C PRO A 125 9.24 6.34 13.43
N LEU A 126 7.93 6.60 13.25
CA LEU A 126 7.36 6.86 11.93
C LEU A 126 7.91 8.15 11.32
N ILE A 127 8.04 9.23 12.08
CA ILE A 127 8.67 10.48 11.63
C ILE A 127 10.11 10.21 11.22
N GLY A 128 10.88 9.48 12.04
CA GLY A 128 12.25 9.08 11.72
C GLY A 128 12.35 8.32 10.39
N ALA A 129 11.47 7.33 10.19
CA ALA A 129 11.38 6.60 8.94
C ALA A 129 11.00 7.51 7.75
N CYS A 130 10.04 8.42 7.93
CA CYS A 130 9.63 9.37 6.90
C CYS A 130 10.75 10.34 6.51
N ILE A 131 11.55 10.79 7.47
CA ILE A 131 12.75 11.62 7.23
C ILE A 131 13.78 10.84 6.41
N LEU A 132 14.03 9.57 6.73
CA LEU A 132 14.94 8.72 5.96
C LEU A 132 14.45 8.54 4.52
N VAL A 133 13.15 8.28 4.34
CA VAL A 133 12.51 8.19 3.02
C VAL A 133 12.66 9.50 2.23
N ALA A 134 12.40 10.65 2.86
CA ALA A 134 12.61 11.97 2.26
C ALA A 134 14.09 12.20 1.87
N GLY A 135 15.03 11.72 2.68
CA GLY A 135 16.47 11.68 2.38
C GLY A 135 16.78 10.92 1.10
N VAL A 136 16.28 9.70 0.96
CA VAL A 136 16.46 8.87 -0.24
C VAL A 136 15.85 9.56 -1.48
N MET A 137 14.63 10.10 -1.35
CA MET A 137 13.98 10.86 -2.42
C MET A 137 14.84 12.05 -2.86
N ARG A 138 15.36 12.82 -1.90
CA ARG A 138 16.19 14.00 -2.17
C ARG A 138 17.49 13.64 -2.90
N VAL A 139 18.13 12.53 -2.51
CA VAL A 139 19.31 12.00 -3.21
C VAL A 139 18.95 11.63 -4.66
N GLY A 140 17.79 10.99 -4.88
CA GLY A 140 17.28 10.66 -6.21
C GLY A 140 17.08 11.89 -7.09
N ILE A 141 16.42 12.94 -6.56
CA ILE A 141 16.18 14.21 -7.25
C ILE A 141 17.51 14.90 -7.61
N ASN A 142 18.44 15.00 -6.66
CA ASN A 142 19.74 15.62 -6.90
C ASN A 142 20.55 14.85 -7.96
N ARG A 143 20.48 13.51 -7.95
CA ARG A 143 21.11 12.67 -8.98
C ARG A 143 20.46 12.89 -10.36
N HIS A 144 19.14 13.02 -10.43
CA HIS A 144 18.45 13.36 -11.68
C HIS A 144 18.97 14.68 -12.27
N MET A 145 19.05 15.73 -11.45
CA MET A 145 19.52 17.05 -11.90
C MET A 145 20.95 17.00 -12.43
N LYS A 146 21.85 16.28 -11.73
CA LYS A 146 23.23 16.07 -12.19
C LYS A 146 23.29 15.32 -13.52
N VAL A 147 22.53 14.24 -13.67
CA VAL A 147 22.50 13.43 -14.91
C VAL A 147 21.94 14.26 -16.07
N ARG A 148 20.93 15.10 -15.84
CA ARG A 148 20.31 15.94 -16.86
C ARG A 148 21.28 16.96 -17.46
N GLN A 149 22.22 17.46 -16.66
CA GLN A 149 23.24 18.44 -17.07
C GLN A 149 24.42 17.82 -17.84
N VAL A 150 24.53 16.48 -17.91
CA VAL A 150 25.59 15.82 -18.68
C VAL A 150 25.39 16.07 -20.18
N ALA A 151 26.40 16.64 -20.83
CA ALA A 151 26.38 16.98 -22.25
C ALA A 151 26.37 15.74 -23.17
N ASP A 152 27.12 14.69 -22.82
CA ASP A 152 27.16 13.46 -23.60
C ASP A 152 25.84 12.67 -23.48
N PRO A 153 25.09 12.46 -24.60
CA PRO A 153 23.81 11.77 -24.57
C PRO A 153 23.93 10.30 -24.13
N LYS A 154 25.04 9.62 -24.43
CA LYS A 154 25.22 8.20 -24.05
C LYS A 154 25.35 8.06 -22.53
N THR A 155 26.22 8.87 -21.93
CA THR A 155 26.39 8.92 -20.47
C THR A 155 25.11 9.38 -19.77
N ARG A 156 24.40 10.37 -20.32
CA ARG A 156 23.11 10.82 -19.80
C ARG A 156 22.06 9.70 -19.81
N ARG A 157 21.91 8.97 -20.93
CA ARG A 157 20.97 7.84 -21.03
C ARG A 157 21.31 6.74 -20.02
N LYS A 158 22.59 6.40 -19.88
CA LYS A 158 23.06 5.42 -18.88
C LYS A 158 22.72 5.88 -17.45
N GLY A 159 22.95 7.15 -17.13
CA GLY A 159 22.61 7.72 -15.83
C GLY A 159 21.11 7.68 -15.54
N MET A 160 20.27 7.96 -16.54
CA MET A 160 18.81 7.89 -16.39
C MET A 160 18.32 6.46 -16.20
N LEU A 161 18.87 5.48 -16.93
CA LEU A 161 18.56 4.06 -16.74
C LEU A 161 18.97 3.56 -15.35
N GLN A 162 20.14 3.98 -14.86
CA GLN A 162 20.56 3.67 -13.49
C GLN A 162 19.59 4.25 -12.46
N LEU A 163 19.12 5.47 -12.65
CA LEU A 163 18.16 6.10 -11.74
C LEU A 163 16.81 5.38 -11.78
N ALA A 164 16.31 5.01 -12.97
CA ALA A 164 15.11 4.20 -13.13
C ALA A 164 15.25 2.83 -12.43
N GLY A 165 16.42 2.18 -12.54
CA GLY A 165 16.73 0.94 -11.83
C GLY A 165 16.70 1.11 -10.30
N ILE A 166 17.24 2.22 -9.78
CA ILE A 166 17.18 2.53 -8.34
C ILE A 166 15.73 2.75 -7.89
N VAL A 167 14.96 3.55 -8.62
CA VAL A 167 13.53 3.79 -8.34
C VAL A 167 12.76 2.46 -8.31
N PHE A 168 13.03 1.58 -9.27
CA PHE A 168 12.46 0.24 -9.30
C PHE A 168 12.84 -0.56 -8.06
N LEU A 169 14.13 -0.65 -7.71
CA LEU A 169 14.60 -1.41 -6.54
C LEU A 169 14.03 -0.87 -5.22
N VAL A 170 13.92 0.46 -5.07
CA VAL A 170 13.38 1.10 -3.86
C VAL A 170 11.90 0.79 -3.67
N GLY A 171 11.11 0.70 -4.75
CA GLY A 171 9.72 0.23 -4.64
C GLY A 171 9.61 -1.29 -4.52
N PHE A 172 10.45 -2.01 -5.26
CA PHE A 172 10.38 -3.46 -5.40
C PHE A 172 10.78 -4.20 -4.12
N ILE A 173 11.92 -3.87 -3.52
CA ILE A 173 12.44 -4.60 -2.36
C ILE A 173 11.44 -4.55 -1.18
N PRO A 174 10.94 -3.37 -0.75
CA PRO A 174 9.91 -3.32 0.29
C PRO A 174 8.63 -4.02 -0.13
N GLY A 175 8.22 -3.92 -1.40
CA GLY A 175 7.06 -4.62 -1.94
C GLY A 175 7.16 -6.15 -1.79
N VAL A 176 8.33 -6.73 -2.05
CA VAL A 176 8.57 -8.17 -1.83
C VAL A 176 8.43 -8.56 -0.36
N PHE A 177 8.88 -7.72 0.58
CA PHE A 177 8.69 -7.97 2.01
C PHE A 177 7.23 -7.88 2.48
N THR A 178 6.33 -7.35 1.65
CA THR A 178 4.88 -7.30 1.94
C THR A 178 4.08 -8.44 1.32
N VAL A 179 4.74 -9.39 0.67
CA VAL A 179 4.14 -10.66 0.21
C VAL A 179 3.56 -11.42 1.42
N PHE A 180 2.53 -12.24 1.18
CA PHE A 180 1.86 -12.99 2.25
C PHE A 180 2.85 -13.86 3.04
N GLY A 181 2.82 -13.71 4.36
CA GLY A 181 3.55 -14.57 5.28
C GLY A 181 2.94 -15.98 5.36
N SER A 182 3.56 -16.85 6.17
CA SER A 182 3.09 -18.22 6.41
C SER A 182 1.65 -18.25 6.91
N SER A 183 1.34 -17.49 7.96
CA SER A 183 0.01 -17.42 8.55
C SER A 183 -1.09 -17.02 7.56
N SER A 184 -0.84 -16.00 6.73
CA SER A 184 -1.75 -15.61 5.65
C SER A 184 -1.93 -16.73 4.62
N THR A 185 -0.83 -17.38 4.24
CA THR A 185 -0.85 -18.50 3.28
C THR A 185 -1.64 -19.69 3.79
N ASP A 186 -1.43 -20.07 5.05
CA ASP A 186 -2.11 -21.19 5.70
C ASP A 186 -3.61 -20.91 5.84
N THR A 187 -3.97 -19.65 6.09
CA THR A 187 -5.35 -19.18 6.10
C THR A 187 -6.02 -19.33 4.74
N ILE A 188 -5.37 -18.87 3.66
CA ILE A 188 -5.90 -18.99 2.30
C ILE A 188 -5.99 -20.46 1.89
N LYS A 189 -4.99 -21.29 2.24
CA LYS A 189 -5.02 -22.75 2.01
C LYS A 189 -6.18 -23.41 2.72
N SER A 190 -6.38 -23.10 4.01
CA SER A 190 -7.48 -23.65 4.80
C SER A 190 -8.84 -23.27 4.21
N LEU A 191 -8.99 -22.00 3.79
CA LEU A 191 -10.20 -21.53 3.11
C LEU A 191 -10.42 -22.27 1.80
N ASN A 192 -9.39 -22.36 0.96
CA ASN A 192 -9.45 -23.04 -0.33
C ASN A 192 -9.81 -24.53 -0.15
N ASN A 193 -9.21 -25.21 0.81
CA ASN A 193 -9.52 -26.61 1.12
C ASN A 193 -10.95 -26.77 1.61
N THR A 194 -11.46 -25.84 2.41
CA THR A 194 -12.85 -25.84 2.88
C THR A 194 -13.83 -25.66 1.71
N LEU A 195 -13.55 -24.72 0.81
CA LEU A 195 -14.39 -24.47 -0.37
C LEU A 195 -14.38 -25.65 -1.36
N GLN A 196 -13.22 -26.29 -1.58
CA GLN A 196 -13.12 -27.46 -2.46
C GLN A 196 -13.70 -28.74 -1.82
N GLY A 197 -13.54 -28.90 -0.52
CA GLY A 197 -13.96 -30.08 0.25
C GLY A 197 -15.40 -30.00 0.79
N TYR A 198 -16.18 -28.99 0.40
CA TYR A 198 -17.47 -28.66 1.02
C TYR A 198 -18.44 -29.85 1.12
N ALA A 199 -18.49 -30.70 0.08
CA ALA A 199 -19.40 -31.84 0.03
C ALA A 199 -19.06 -32.96 1.04
N SER A 200 -17.81 -33.01 1.49
CA SER A 200 -17.29 -34.04 2.40
C SER A 200 -17.07 -33.55 3.83
N ASP A 201 -17.27 -32.25 4.08
CA ASP A 201 -16.98 -31.63 5.37
C ASP A 201 -18.25 -31.58 6.24
N PRO A 202 -18.37 -32.41 7.30
CA PRO A 202 -19.55 -32.42 8.16
C PRO A 202 -19.69 -31.15 9.00
N LEU A 203 -18.64 -30.30 9.04
CA LEU A 203 -18.63 -29.04 9.79
C LEU A 203 -18.80 -27.83 8.88
N ILE A 204 -19.11 -28.00 7.59
CA ILE A 204 -19.28 -26.90 6.63
C ILE A 204 -20.28 -25.86 7.15
N ASP A 205 -21.36 -26.33 7.77
CA ASP A 205 -22.42 -25.47 8.29
C ASP A 205 -22.01 -24.65 9.53
N LYS A 206 -20.90 -25.00 10.19
CA LYS A 206 -20.34 -24.23 11.30
C LYS A 206 -19.24 -23.27 10.86
N ARG A 207 -18.64 -23.47 9.68
CA ARG A 207 -17.53 -22.65 9.17
C ARG A 207 -18.01 -21.41 8.43
N PHE A 208 -19.21 -21.47 7.84
CA PHE A 208 -19.83 -20.34 7.15
C PHE A 208 -21.00 -19.78 7.98
N PRO A 209 -21.05 -18.45 8.19
CA PRO A 209 -22.16 -17.81 8.89
C PRO A 209 -23.33 -17.65 7.91
N TYR A 210 -24.10 -18.71 7.65
CA TYR A 210 -25.20 -18.65 6.68
C TYR A 210 -26.29 -17.64 7.03
N ASP A 211 -26.42 -17.27 8.31
CA ASP A 211 -27.33 -16.18 8.73
C ASP A 211 -26.93 -14.83 8.10
N GLN A 212 -25.63 -14.64 7.80
CA GLN A 212 -25.10 -13.46 7.10
C GLN A 212 -24.97 -13.68 5.58
N LEU A 213 -24.98 -14.94 5.14
CA LEU A 213 -24.72 -15.37 3.76
C LEU A 213 -25.76 -16.39 3.28
N PRO A 214 -27.05 -16.03 3.25
CA PRO A 214 -28.12 -16.96 2.89
C PRO A 214 -27.93 -17.59 1.50
N GLY A 215 -27.35 -16.87 0.54
CA GLY A 215 -27.10 -17.40 -0.81
C GLY A 215 -25.93 -18.38 -0.89
N MET A 216 -25.00 -18.36 0.06
CA MET A 216 -23.72 -19.07 -0.06
C MET A 216 -23.87 -20.58 -0.28
N LYS A 217 -24.85 -21.20 0.39
CA LYS A 217 -25.07 -22.64 0.32
C LYS A 217 -25.37 -23.12 -1.10
N ASP A 218 -26.09 -22.32 -1.88
CA ASP A 218 -26.50 -22.65 -3.24
C ASP A 218 -25.34 -22.51 -4.26
N HIS A 219 -24.29 -21.79 -3.89
CA HIS A 219 -23.13 -21.52 -4.75
C HIS A 219 -21.90 -22.40 -4.41
N LEU A 220 -21.96 -23.19 -3.33
CA LEU A 220 -20.91 -24.15 -2.98
C LEU A 220 -20.75 -25.20 -4.10
N GLY A 221 -19.49 -25.45 -4.48
CA GLY A 221 -19.16 -26.34 -5.58
C GLY A 221 -19.08 -25.68 -6.96
N THR A 222 -19.54 -24.44 -7.10
CA THR A 222 -19.27 -23.63 -8.29
C THR A 222 -17.79 -23.23 -8.33
N PRO A 223 -17.12 -23.23 -9.51
CA PRO A 223 -15.77 -22.70 -9.64
C PRO A 223 -15.69 -21.26 -9.12
N TYR A 224 -14.65 -20.95 -8.34
CA TYR A 224 -14.48 -19.65 -7.70
C TYR A 224 -13.08 -19.09 -7.91
N THR A 225 -12.96 -17.79 -7.66
CA THR A 225 -11.71 -17.03 -7.64
C THR A 225 -11.61 -16.28 -6.32
N LEU A 226 -10.42 -16.26 -5.73
CA LEU A 226 -10.13 -15.56 -4.48
C LEU A 226 -9.38 -14.26 -4.76
N TYR A 227 -9.90 -13.15 -4.21
CA TYR A 227 -9.22 -11.87 -4.14
C TYR A 227 -8.90 -11.60 -2.68
N VAL A 228 -7.61 -11.62 -2.34
CA VAL A 228 -7.16 -11.51 -0.95
C VAL A 228 -6.39 -10.21 -0.77
N ARG A 229 -6.74 -9.45 0.26
CA ARG A 229 -6.02 -8.23 0.65
C ARG A 229 -5.83 -8.18 2.16
N THR A 230 -4.73 -7.60 2.61
CA THR A 230 -4.55 -7.30 4.04
C THR A 230 -5.59 -6.27 4.45
N SER A 231 -6.30 -6.53 5.55
CA SER A 231 -7.24 -5.56 6.11
C SER A 231 -6.46 -4.38 6.68
N MET A 232 -6.91 -3.16 6.38
CA MET A 232 -6.38 -1.94 7.01
C MET A 232 -7.13 -1.59 8.31
N LEU A 233 -8.32 -2.17 8.52
CA LEU A 233 -9.23 -1.83 9.61
C LEU A 233 -8.93 -2.62 10.89
N VAL A 234 -8.57 -3.90 10.73
CA VAL A 234 -8.37 -4.81 11.86
C VAL A 234 -7.04 -5.51 11.71
N ALA A 235 -6.15 -5.30 12.69
CA ALA A 235 -4.86 -5.96 12.74
C ALA A 235 -5.02 -7.49 12.71
N ASP A 236 -4.07 -8.17 12.09
CA ASP A 236 -4.06 -9.64 11.95
C ASP A 236 -5.30 -10.24 11.27
N THR A 237 -6.01 -9.46 10.46
CA THR A 237 -7.07 -9.97 9.57
C THR A 237 -6.74 -9.74 8.11
N MET A 238 -7.36 -10.54 7.26
CA MET A 238 -7.35 -10.40 5.81
C MET A 238 -8.77 -10.25 5.33
N GLU A 239 -8.98 -9.38 4.36
CA GLU A 239 -10.24 -9.32 3.67
C GLU A 239 -10.14 -10.24 2.45
N VAL A 240 -11.02 -11.24 2.41
CA VAL A 240 -11.08 -12.22 1.35
C VAL A 240 -12.40 -12.06 0.62
N THR A 241 -12.32 -11.78 -0.68
CA THR A 241 -13.48 -11.78 -1.55
C THR A 241 -13.47 -13.03 -2.41
N ILE A 242 -14.54 -13.81 -2.31
CA ILE A 242 -14.79 -15.02 -3.08
C ILE A 242 -15.74 -14.64 -4.21
N HIS A 243 -15.30 -14.75 -5.46
CA HIS A 243 -16.15 -14.59 -6.64
C HIS A 243 -16.41 -15.95 -7.26
N PHE A 244 -17.67 -16.37 -7.27
CA PHE A 244 -18.12 -17.56 -7.97
C PHE A 244 -18.37 -17.26 -9.45
N LYS A 245 -18.21 -18.26 -10.30
CA LYS A 245 -18.33 -18.12 -11.76
C LYS A 245 -19.75 -17.79 -12.22
N ASP A 246 -20.76 -18.08 -11.40
CA ASP A 246 -22.17 -17.72 -11.62
C ASP A 246 -22.47 -16.24 -11.31
N GLY A 247 -21.49 -15.47 -10.84
CA GLY A 247 -21.62 -14.04 -10.54
C GLY A 247 -21.93 -13.75 -9.07
N TYR A 248 -22.12 -14.76 -8.23
CA TYR A 248 -22.24 -14.56 -6.80
C TYR A 248 -20.89 -14.19 -6.18
N ALA A 249 -20.90 -13.23 -5.25
CA ALA A 249 -19.71 -12.70 -4.63
C ALA A 249 -19.94 -12.54 -3.13
N VAL A 250 -18.91 -12.87 -2.34
CA VAL A 250 -18.93 -12.71 -0.89
C VAL A 250 -17.60 -12.13 -0.44
N THR A 251 -17.64 -11.12 0.42
CA THR A 251 -16.45 -10.57 1.09
C THR A 251 -16.51 -10.86 2.58
N CYS A 252 -15.46 -11.43 3.15
CA CYS A 252 -15.35 -11.76 4.57
C CYS A 252 -14.06 -11.18 5.17
N LEU A 253 -14.11 -10.84 6.46
CA LEU A 253 -12.93 -10.55 7.27
C LEU A 253 -12.45 -11.83 7.96
N VAL A 254 -11.28 -12.31 7.56
CA VAL A 254 -10.75 -13.59 7.99
C VAL A 254 -9.55 -13.35 8.91
N PRO A 255 -9.57 -13.81 10.17
CA PRO A 255 -8.42 -13.71 11.04
C PRO A 255 -7.27 -14.57 10.48
N LYS A 256 -6.05 -14.06 10.57
CA LYS A 256 -4.85 -14.81 10.21
C LYS A 256 -4.65 -15.93 11.22
N LEU A 257 -4.61 -17.18 10.78
CA LEU A 257 -4.39 -18.34 11.64
C LEU A 257 -3.00 -18.26 12.29
N GLY A 258 -2.96 -18.08 13.61
CA GLY A 258 -1.73 -18.22 14.40
C GLY A 258 -1.33 -19.69 14.57
N SER A 259 -0.08 -19.93 15.00
CA SER A 259 0.43 -21.27 15.32
C SER A 259 -0.39 -21.90 16.46
N GLY A 260 -1.44 -22.64 16.14
CA GLY A 260 -2.26 -23.37 17.12
C GLY A 260 -3.78 -23.24 16.98
N SER A 261 -4.29 -22.37 16.09
CA SER A 261 -5.71 -22.43 15.71
C SER A 261 -5.86 -23.35 14.51
N GLU A 262 -6.66 -24.42 14.65
CA GLU A 262 -6.88 -25.41 13.58
C GLU A 262 -8.08 -25.07 12.69
N GLN A 263 -8.95 -24.14 13.12
CA GLN A 263 -10.24 -23.93 12.46
C GLN A 263 -10.36 -22.50 11.93
N LEU A 264 -10.61 -22.42 10.63
CA LEU A 264 -10.99 -21.19 9.96
C LEU A 264 -12.46 -20.91 10.24
N LEU A 265 -12.73 -19.85 11.01
CA LEU A 265 -14.07 -19.31 11.18
C LEU A 265 -14.17 -18.03 10.34
N LEU A 266 -15.11 -18.03 9.42
CA LEU A 266 -15.43 -16.84 8.63
C LEU A 266 -16.40 -16.00 9.45
N ASP A 267 -15.91 -14.87 9.94
CA ASP A 267 -16.73 -13.91 10.67
C ASP A 267 -16.88 -12.63 9.83
N ASN A 268 -17.94 -11.86 10.10
CA ASN A 268 -18.21 -10.58 9.44
C ASN A 268 -18.13 -10.67 7.91
N CYS A 269 -19.06 -11.41 7.34
CA CYS A 269 -19.19 -11.55 5.91
C CYS A 269 -20.34 -10.69 5.38
N SER A 270 -20.21 -10.27 4.12
CA SER A 270 -21.25 -9.56 3.38
C SER A 270 -21.37 -10.12 1.98
N GLU A 271 -22.60 -10.28 1.51
CA GLU A 271 -22.88 -10.58 0.10
C GLU A 271 -22.58 -9.36 -0.79
N GLY A 272 -22.04 -9.62 -1.99
CA GLY A 272 -21.61 -8.63 -2.96
C GLY A 272 -20.10 -8.33 -2.91
N SER A 273 -19.64 -7.51 -3.86
CA SER A 273 -18.22 -7.19 -4.07
C SER A 273 -17.67 -6.08 -3.16
N SER A 274 -18.45 -5.63 -2.16
CA SER A 274 -18.05 -4.55 -1.28
C SER A 274 -18.54 -4.80 0.14
N TYR A 275 -17.60 -5.10 1.03
CA TYR A 275 -17.87 -5.08 2.47
C TYR A 275 -18.28 -3.67 2.89
N LYS A 276 -19.54 -3.51 3.26
CA LYS A 276 -20.03 -2.34 3.98
C LYS A 276 -19.89 -2.69 5.46
N GLY A 277 -18.78 -2.29 6.07
CA GLY A 277 -18.59 -2.49 7.50
C GLY A 277 -19.73 -1.84 8.32
N PRO A 278 -19.93 -2.29 9.57
CA PRO A 278 -20.83 -1.61 10.50
C PRO A 278 -20.40 -0.17 10.78
#